data_AF-A0A3C0FZJ0-F1
#
_entry.id   AF-A0A3C0FZJ0-F1
#
_cell.length_a   1.000
_cell.length_b   1.000
_cell.length_c   1.000
_cell.angle_alpha   90.00
_cell.angle_beta   90.00
_cell.angle_gamma   90.00
#
_symmetry.space_group_name_H-M   'P 1'
#
loop_
_entity.id
_entity.type
_entity.pdbx_description
1 polymer ?
#
loop_
_entity_poly.entity_id
_entity_poly.type
_entity_poly.pdbx_seq_one_letter_code
_entity_poly.pdbx_strand_id
1 'polypeptide(L)' 'MKKIIITGVTGQDGSHMADYLLKNTAHTVIGGVRRLSVKNHKN' A
#
# COMPACT_ATOMS: atom_id res chain seq x y z
N MET A 1 8.39 3.38 -16.58
CA MET A 1 7.75 2.69 -15.44
C MET A 1 8.37 3.20 -14.15
N LYS A 2 7.60 3.79 -13.23
CA LYS A 2 8.12 4.33 -11.96
C LYS A 2 7.80 3.37 -10.81
N LYS A 3 8.64 3.39 -9.77
CA LYS A 3 8.39 2.69 -8.51
C LYS A 3 7.88 3.70 -7.49
N ILE A 4 6.71 3.42 -6.91
CA ILE A 4 6.07 4.29 -5.93
C ILE A 4 6.02 3.55 -4.60
N ILE A 5 6.50 4.18 -3.54
CA ILE A 5 6.46 3.62 -2.18
C ILE A 5 5.40 4.38 -1.39
N ILE A 6 4.44 3.66 -0.83
CA ILE A 6 3.38 4.21 0.04
C ILE A 6 3.65 3.74 1.46
N THR A 7 4.11 4.66 2.33
CA THR A 7 4.23 4.40 3.77
C THR A 7 2.88 4.65 4.44
N GLY A 8 2.30 3.64 5.08
CA GLY A 8 0.94 3.74 5.61
C GLY A 8 -0.15 3.34 4.61
N VAL A 9 0.13 2.35 3.75
CA VAL A 9 -0.80 1.83 2.74
C VAL A 9 -2.13 1.33 3.33
N THR A 10 -2.16 0.98 4.61
CA THR A 10 -3.38 0.52 5.34
C THR A 10 -4.25 1.67 5.85
N GLY A 11 -3.79 2.92 5.78
CA GLY A 11 -4.62 4.09 6.14
C GLY A 11 -5.61 4.43 5.03
N GLN A 12 -6.60 5.29 5.34
CA GLN A 12 -7.61 5.72 4.37
C GLN A 12 -6.97 6.36 3.13
N ASP A 13 -6.08 7.33 3.33
CA ASP A 13 -5.41 8.03 2.21
C ASP A 13 -4.48 7.09 1.42
N GLY A 14 -3.71 6.26 2.13
CA GLY A 14 -2.77 5.33 1.53
C GLY A 14 -3.46 4.25 0.68
N SER A 15 -4.58 3.72 1.16
CA SER A 15 -5.36 2.70 0.45
C SER A 15 -6.06 3.27 -0.78
N HIS A 16 -6.71 4.43 -0.67
CA HIS A 16 -7.34 5.10 -1.82
C HIS A 16 -6.31 5.51 -2.89
N MET A 17 -5.14 5.99 -2.48
CA MET A 17 -4.06 6.33 -3.40
C MET A 17 -3.49 5.09 -4.10
N ALA A 18 -3.33 3.98 -3.38
CA ALA A 18 -2.90 2.71 -3.97
C ALA A 18 -3.90 2.26 -5.05
N ASP A 19 -5.20 2.28 -4.73
CA ASP A 19 -6.28 1.95 -5.66
C ASP A 19 -6.26 2.84 -6.91
N TYR A 20 -6.12 4.16 -6.73
CA TYR A 20 -6.07 5.11 -7.83
C TYR A 20 -4.87 4.84 -8.75
N LEU A 21 -3.68 4.63 -8.18
CA LEU A 21 -2.45 4.39 -8.94
C LEU A 21 -2.52 3.06 -9.71
N LEU A 22 -3.04 2.01 -9.09
CA LEU A 22 -3.22 0.69 -9.73
C LEU A 22 -4.24 0.74 -10.87
N LYS A 23 -5.30 1.55 -10.76
CA LYS A 23 -6.33 1.70 -11.79
C LYS A 23 -5.89 2.57 -12.97
N ASN A 24 -5.10 3.61 -12.72
CA ASN A 24 -4.85 4.68 -13.70
C ASN A 24 -3.41 4.69 -14.26
N THR A 25 -2.51 3.87 -13.72
CA THR A 25 -1.11 3.87 -14.13
C THR A 25 -0.55 2.47 -14.27
N ALA A 26 0.47 2.31 -15.11
CA ALA A 26 1.27 1.08 -15.20
C ALA A 26 2.49 1.14 -14.25
N HIS A 27 2.39 1.82 -13.11
CA HIS A 27 3.49 1.96 -12.15
C HIS A 27 3.54 0.77 -11.19
N THR A 28 4.75 0.46 -10.70
CA THR A 28 4.91 -0.53 -9.63
C THR A 28 4.68 0.15 -8.30
N VAL A 29 3.64 -0.28 -7.57
CA VAL A 29 3.28 0.24 -6.26
C VAL A 29 3.78 -0.72 -5.18
N ILE A 30 4.55 -0.19 -4.21
CA ILE A 30 5.07 -0.93 -3.06
C ILE A 30 4.43 -0.36 -1.79
N GLY A 31 3.59 -1.16 -1.14
CA GLY A 31 2.91 -0.77 0.11
C GLY A 31 3.72 -1.15 1.35
N GLY A 32 4.09 -0.17 2.16
CA GLY A 32 4.73 -0.37 3.46
C GLY A 32 3.69 -0.48 4.57
N VAL A 33 3.66 -1.62 5.26
CA VAL A 33 2.85 -1.85 6.47
C VAL A 33 3.73 -1.79 7.71
N ARG A 34 3.18 -1.27 8.83
CA ARG A 34 3.87 -1.35 10.12
C ARG A 34 3.88 -2.80 10.59
N ARG A 35 4.99 -3.23 11.19
CA ARG A 35 5.05 -4.50 11.91
C ARG A 35 4.05 -4.46 13.06
N LEU A 36 3.12 -5.42 13.08
CA LEU A 36 2.24 -5.60 14.21
C LEU A 36 3.04 -6.11 15.43
N SER A 37 2.72 -5.61 16.63
CA SER A 37 3.31 -6.10 17.88
C SER A 37 2.97 -7.58 18.14
N VAL A 38 1.86 -8.06 17.58
CA VAL A 38 1.42 -9.45 17.61
C VAL A 38 1.20 -9.93 16.17
N LYS A 39 1.78 -11.07 15.79
CA LYS A 39 1.62 -11.65 14.44
C LYS A 39 0.21 -12.22 14.28
N ASN A 40 -0.76 -11.36 13.99
CA ASN A 40 -2.13 -11.77 13.71
C ASN A 40 -2.40 -11.76 12.19
N HIS A 41 -1.79 -12.71 11.47
CA HIS A 41 -1.92 -12.82 10.00
C HIS A 41 -2.84 -13.98 9.58
N LYS A 42 -3.63 -14.54 10.50
CA LYS A 42 -4.64 -15.56 10.20
C LYS A 42 -6.01 -14.89 10.23
N ASN A 43 -6.69 -14.91 9.09
CA ASN A 43 -8.14 -14.74 8.99
C ASN A 43 -8.74 -16.09 8.63
#